data_AF-A0A432TAK2-F1
#
_entry.id   AF-A0A432TAK2-F1
#
_cell.length_a   1.000
_cell.length_b   1.000
_cell.length_c   1.000
_cell.angle_alpha   90.00
_cell.angle_beta   90.00
_cell.angle_gamma   90.00
#
_symmetry.space_group_name_H-M   'P 1'
#
loop_
_entity.id
_entity.type
_entity.pdbx_description
1 polymer ?
#
loop_
_entity_poly.entity_id
_entity_poly.type
_entity_poly.pdbx_seq_one_letter_code
_entity_poly.pdbx_strand_id
1 'polypeptide(L)'
;MEALYTRPEIALDMFLPIFVVSTLVLVFGVGYAAIITLSKMGYFSKKWMSVGYLFWALQTYCLYDLSVMIQSELFTTKALMITMIAYLFIPHLYFQLIEDSEKRYEESHKADEKN
;
A
#
# COMPACT_ATOMS: atom_id res chain seq x y z
N MET A 1 -21.65 19.65 28.94
CA MET A 1 -20.21 19.97 29.05
C MET A 1 -19.53 19.31 27.88
N GLU A 2 -18.95 20.08 26.96
CA GLU A 2 -18.15 19.51 25.88
C GLU A 2 -16.84 18.96 26.45
N ALA A 3 -16.52 17.71 26.12
CA ALA A 3 -15.28 17.08 26.58
C ALA A 3 -14.11 17.68 25.78
N LEU A 4 -13.36 18.59 26.40
CA LEU A 4 -12.10 19.07 25.86
C LEU A 4 -11.07 17.94 25.96
N TYR A 5 -10.86 17.22 24.86
CA TYR A 5 -9.75 16.29 24.72
C TYR A 5 -8.46 17.08 24.55
N THR A 6 -7.71 17.27 25.63
CA THR A 6 -6.31 17.73 25.55
C THR A 6 -5.47 16.64 24.92
N ARG A 7 -5.11 16.81 23.64
CA ARG A 7 -4.11 15.95 22.98
C ARG A 7 -2.75 16.23 23.63
N PRO A 8 -1.97 15.21 23.99
CA PRO A 8 -0.59 15.43 24.40
C PRO A 8 0.15 16.21 23.30
N GLU A 9 0.88 17.25 23.71
CA GLU A 9 1.69 18.04 22.78
C GLU A 9 2.82 17.17 22.24
N ILE A 10 2.97 17.18 20.91
CA ILE A 10 4.10 16.49 20.26
C ILE A 10 5.34 17.33 20.57
N ALA A 11 6.32 16.72 21.21
CA ALA A 11 7.58 17.38 21.50
C ALA A 11 8.23 17.85 20.18
N LEU A 12 8.67 19.12 20.12
CA LEU A 12 9.13 19.76 18.88
C LEU A 12 10.34 19.05 18.24
N ASP A 13 11.15 18.39 19.05
CA ASP A 13 12.29 17.55 18.64
C ASP A 13 11.86 16.27 17.90
N MET A 14 10.64 15.78 18.16
CA MET A 14 10.07 14.60 17.51
C MET A 14 9.41 14.90 16.15
N PHE A 15 9.21 16.18 15.81
CA PHE A 15 8.59 16.57 14.54
C PHE A 15 9.36 16.07 13.31
N LEU A 16 10.67 16.32 13.28
CA LEU A 16 11.51 15.96 12.13
C LEU A 16 11.60 14.43 11.93
N PRO A 17 11.82 13.59 12.97
CA PRO A 17 11.74 12.14 12.86
C PRO A 17 10.39 11.65 12.31
N ILE A 18 9.27 12.13 12.87
CA ILE A 18 7.93 11.73 12.43
C ILE A 18 7.73 12.08 10.95
N PHE A 19 8.15 13.28 10.54
CA PHE A 19 8.07 13.71 9.15
C PHE A 19 8.87 12.77 8.24
N VAL A 20 10.13 12.50 8.57
CA VAL A 20 10.99 11.60 7.78
C VAL A 20 10.39 10.21 7.68
N VAL A 21 9.98 9.59 8.79
CA VAL A 21 9.37 8.25 8.78
C VAL A 21 8.07 8.26 7.97
N SER A 22 7.25 9.32 8.07
CA SER A 22 6.03 9.45 7.25
C SER A 22 6.30 9.52 5.75
N THR A 23 7.36 10.24 5.34
CA THR A 23 7.76 10.31 3.94
C THR A 23 8.30 8.97 3.44
N LEU A 24 9.04 8.23 4.27
CA LEU A 24 9.54 6.90 3.93
C LEU A 24 8.41 5.91 3.70
N VAL A 25 7.34 5.95 4.52
CA VAL A 25 6.12 5.13 4.28
C VAL A 25 5.58 5.37 2.87
N LEU A 26 5.47 6.64 2.44
CA LEU A 26 4.97 6.98 1.12
C LEU A 26 5.92 6.52 0.00
N VAL A 27 7.22 6.79 0.15
CA VAL A 27 8.25 6.39 -0.83
C VAL A 27 8.26 4.88 -1.02
N PHE A 28 8.24 4.10 0.07
CA PHE A 28 8.22 2.65 -0.02
C PHE A 28 6.89 2.11 -0.55
N GLY A 29 5.77 2.75 -0.25
CA GLY A 29 4.47 2.39 -0.83
C GLY A 29 4.39 2.59 -2.34
N VAL A 30 4.83 3.75 -2.82
CA VAL A 30 4.93 4.00 -4.27
C VAL A 30 5.92 3.03 -4.91
N GLY A 31 7.06 2.76 -4.27
CA GLY A 31 8.04 1.77 -4.72
C GLY A 31 7.45 0.37 -4.86
N TYR A 32 6.72 -0.11 -3.85
CA TYR A 32 6.01 -1.39 -3.90
C TYR A 32 5.03 -1.46 -5.08
N ALA A 33 4.13 -0.47 -5.17
CA ALA A 33 3.12 -0.43 -6.22
C ALA A 33 3.75 -0.39 -7.62
N ALA A 34 4.79 0.42 -7.80
CA ALA A 34 5.51 0.53 -9.07
C ALA A 34 6.21 -0.78 -9.45
N ILE A 35 6.93 -1.42 -8.53
CA ILE A 35 7.66 -2.67 -8.80
C ILE A 35 6.70 -3.80 -9.17
N ILE A 36 5.61 -3.98 -8.41
CA ILE A 36 4.61 -5.01 -8.70
C ILE A 36 3.95 -4.73 -10.05
N THR A 37 3.61 -3.47 -10.32
CA THR A 37 2.96 -3.08 -11.57
C THR A 37 3.84 -3.32 -12.78
N LEU A 38 5.09 -2.84 -12.74
CA LEU A 38 6.04 -2.99 -13.83
C LEU A 38 6.46 -4.46 -14.03
N SER A 39 6.53 -5.25 -12.96
CA SER A 39 6.80 -6.70 -13.07
C SER A 39 5.64 -7.45 -13.73
N LYS A 40 4.38 -7.09 -13.46
CA LYS A 40 3.22 -7.73 -14.10
C LYS A 40 2.98 -7.27 -15.53
N MET A 41 3.31 -6.01 -15.87
CA MET A 41 3.27 -5.52 -17.26
C MET A 41 4.40 -6.08 -18.14
N GLY A 42 5.25 -6.97 -17.62
CA GLY A 42 6.32 -7.63 -18.39
C GLY A 42 7.58 -6.79 -18.59
N TYR A 43 7.63 -5.56 -18.06
CA TYR A 43 8.85 -4.72 -18.10
C TYR A 43 9.95 -5.27 -17.17
N PHE A 44 9.58 -5.96 -16.08
CA PHE A 44 10.53 -6.63 -15.20
C PHE A 44 10.27 -8.14 -15.06
N SER A 45 11.37 -8.91 -15.00
CA SER A 45 11.34 -10.34 -14.70
C SER A 45 10.56 -10.63 -13.41
N LYS A 46 9.84 -11.76 -13.38
CA LYS A 46 9.06 -12.26 -12.23
C LYS A 46 9.85 -12.32 -10.91
N LYS A 47 11.19 -12.33 -10.97
CA LYS A 47 12.09 -12.25 -9.79
C LYS A 47 12.03 -10.89 -9.07
N TRP A 48 11.70 -9.80 -9.78
CA TRP A 48 11.55 -8.47 -9.19
C TRP A 48 10.33 -8.36 -8.27
N MET A 49 9.39 -9.29 -8.38
CA MET A 49 8.23 -9.36 -7.48
C MET A 49 8.66 -9.57 -6.02
N SER A 50 9.73 -10.35 -5.77
CA SER A 50 10.33 -10.52 -4.44
C SER A 50 10.88 -9.20 -3.87
N VAL A 51 11.43 -8.34 -4.72
CA VAL A 51 11.89 -7.00 -4.34
C VAL A 51 10.70 -6.12 -3.95
N GLY A 52 9.59 -6.22 -4.69
CA GLY A 52 8.34 -5.56 -4.31
C GLY A 52 7.91 -5.91 -2.88
N TYR A 53 7.87 -7.20 -2.53
CA TYR A 53 7.51 -7.61 -1.17
C TYR A 53 8.49 -7.10 -0.09
N LEU A 54 9.77 -6.91 -0.41
CA LEU A 54 10.71 -6.23 0.49
C LEU A 54 10.33 -4.77 0.73
N PHE A 55 9.94 -4.04 -0.31
CA PHE A 55 9.45 -2.66 -0.19
C PHE A 55 8.17 -2.58 0.64
N TRP A 56 7.26 -3.55 0.50
CA TRP A 56 6.08 -3.66 1.36
C TRP A 56 6.45 -3.91 2.83
N ALA A 57 7.41 -4.79 3.10
CA ALA A 57 7.88 -5.07 4.46
C ALA A 57 8.53 -3.82 5.09
N LEU A 58 9.35 -3.09 4.33
CA LEU A 58 9.95 -1.83 4.78
C LEU A 58 8.88 -0.75 5.04
N GLN A 59 7.92 -0.59 4.13
CA GLN A 59 6.80 0.33 4.31
C GLN A 59 6.02 0.00 5.60
N THR A 60 5.70 -1.27 5.81
CA THR A 60 4.95 -1.74 6.98
C THR A 60 5.74 -1.46 8.27
N TYR A 61 7.06 -1.67 8.24
CA TYR A 61 7.94 -1.35 9.36
C TYR A 61 7.94 0.15 9.67
N CYS A 62 8.12 1.01 8.67
CA CYS A 62 8.07 2.46 8.86
C CYS A 62 6.69 2.93 9.35
N LEU A 63 5.60 2.28 8.90
CA LEU A 63 4.26 2.63 9.37
C LEU A 63 4.05 2.23 10.83
N TYR A 64 4.56 1.07 11.25
CA TYR A 64 4.53 0.66 12.65
C TYR A 64 5.31 1.65 13.51
N ASP A 65 6.53 2.01 13.09
CA ASP A 65 7.38 2.97 13.80
C ASP A 65 6.71 4.35 13.91
N LEU A 66 6.07 4.82 12.83
CA LEU A 66 5.25 6.03 12.84
C LEU A 66 4.08 5.95 13.82
N SER A 67 3.39 4.81 13.88
CA SER A 67 2.26 4.60 14.80
C SER A 67 2.70 4.71 16.26
N VAL A 68 3.88 4.15 16.58
CA VAL A 68 4.49 4.22 17.91
C VAL A 68 4.94 5.65 18.24
N MET A 69 5.61 6.34 17.31
CA MET A 69 6.09 7.72 17.51
C MET A 69 4.95 8.73 17.74
N ILE A 70 3.82 8.54 17.06
CA ILE A 70 2.63 9.39 17.22
C ILE A 70 1.88 9.08 18.54
N GLN A 71 2.31 8.06 19.29
CA GLN A 71 1.61 7.54 20.49
C GLN A 71 0.14 7.21 20.16
N SER A 72 -0.06 6.56 19.01
CA SER A 72 -1.39 6.29 18.51
C SER A 72 -2.17 5.37 19.45
N GLU A 73 -3.47 5.61 19.56
CA GLU A 73 -4.38 4.75 20.32
C GLU A 73 -4.30 3.30 19.77
N LEU A 74 -4.55 2.31 20.63
CA LEU A 74 -4.47 0.89 20.26
C LEU A 74 -5.37 0.55 19.07
N PHE A 75 -6.53 1.20 18.97
CA PHE A 75 -7.44 1.07 17.84
C PHE A 75 -6.80 1.55 16.54
N THR A 76 -6.18 2.73 16.53
CA THR A 76 -5.53 3.30 15.34
C THR A 76 -4.39 2.41 14.87
N THR A 77 -3.56 1.91 15.79
CA THR A 77 -2.48 0.97 15.45
C THR A 77 -3.03 -0.29 14.77
N LYS A 78 -4.13 -0.85 15.29
CA LYS A 78 -4.78 -2.03 14.69
C LYS A 78 -5.38 -1.73 13.31
N ALA A 79 -6.02 -0.58 13.14
CA ALA A 79 -6.55 -0.14 11.86
C ALA A 79 -5.42 -0.03 10.82
N LEU A 80 -4.29 0.58 11.19
CA LEU A 80 -3.10 0.70 10.35
C LEU A 80 -2.56 -0.67 9.92
N MET A 81 -2.49 -1.64 10.85
CA MET A 81 -2.06 -3.01 10.54
C MET A 81 -3.02 -3.71 9.57
N ILE A 82 -4.34 -3.55 9.74
CA ILE A 82 -5.34 -4.10 8.82
C ILE A 82 -5.18 -3.49 7.41
N THR A 83 -4.98 -2.18 7.32
CA THR A 83 -4.73 -1.52 6.03
C THR A 83 -3.47 -2.03 5.34
N MET A 84 -2.40 -2.38 6.07
CA MET A 84 -1.19 -2.95 5.45
C MET A 84 -1.41 -4.33 4.84
N ILE A 85 -2.27 -5.14 5.48
CA ILE A 85 -2.69 -6.43 4.92
C ILE A 85 -3.52 -6.18 3.65
N ALA A 86 -4.53 -5.30 3.70
CA ALA A 86 -5.35 -4.97 2.54
C ALA A 86 -4.49 -4.46 1.36
N TYR A 87 -3.47 -3.64 1.66
CA TYR A 87 -2.56 -3.08 0.67
C TYR A 87 -1.77 -4.15 -0.10
N LEU A 88 -1.49 -5.30 0.50
CA LEU A 88 -0.84 -6.43 -0.19
C LEU A 88 -1.73 -7.06 -1.27
N PHE A 89 -3.06 -7.00 -1.07
CA PHE A 89 -4.03 -7.59 -2.01
C PHE A 89 -4.43 -6.64 -3.14
N ILE A 90 -4.38 -5.32 -2.93
CA ILE A 90 -4.83 -4.33 -3.92
C ILE A 90 -4.18 -4.53 -5.30
N PRO A 91 -2.85 -4.66 -5.43
CA PRO A 91 -2.23 -4.87 -6.75
C PRO A 91 -2.68 -6.19 -7.36
N HIS A 92 -2.72 -7.26 -6.55
CA HIS A 92 -3.11 -8.59 -7.03
C HIS A 92 -4.54 -8.60 -7.58
N LEU A 93 -5.48 -7.97 -6.87
CA LEU A 93 -6.86 -7.82 -7.31
C LEU A 93 -6.97 -6.94 -8.56
N TYR A 94 -6.28 -5.81 -8.59
CA TYR A 94 -6.31 -4.89 -9.73
C TYR A 94 -5.94 -5.60 -11.04
N PHE A 95 -4.87 -6.41 -11.02
CA PHE A 95 -4.46 -7.15 -12.21
C PHE A 95 -5.42 -8.29 -12.57
N GLN A 96 -6.01 -8.97 -11.59
CA GLN A 96 -7.05 -9.98 -11.88
C GLN A 96 -8.25 -9.36 -12.59
N LEU A 97 -8.72 -8.18 -12.13
CA LEU A 97 -9.82 -7.49 -12.78
C LEU A 97 -9.49 -7.08 -14.21
N ILE A 98 -8.25 -6.64 -14.47
CA ILE A 98 -7.81 -6.28 -15.83
C ILE A 98 -7.75 -7.49 -16.74
N GLU A 99 -7.12 -8.59 -16.29
CA GLU A 99 -7.02 -9.84 -17.05
C GLU A 99 -8.42 -10.41 -17.38
N ASP A 100 -9.35 -10.41 -16.42
CA ASP A 100 -10.73 -10.84 -16.63
C ASP A 100 -11.51 -9.92 -17.59
N SER A 101 -11.24 -8.61 -17.54
CA SER A 101 -11.87 -7.65 -18.44
C SER A 101 -11.40 -7.85 -19.87
N GLU A 102 -10.10 -8.00 -20.09
CA GLU A 102 -9.52 -8.24 -21.41
C GLU A 102 -10.03 -9.55 -22.03
N LYS A 103 -10.11 -10.62 -21.24
CA LYS A 103 -10.68 -11.91 -21.68
C LYS A 103 -12.13 -11.78 -22.13
N ARG A 104 -12.96 -11.03 -21.41
CA ARG A 104 -14.37 -10.80 -21.78
C ARG A 104 -14.49 -10.04 -23.10
N TYR A 105 -13.63 -9.04 -23.34
CA TYR A 105 -13.60 -8.31 -24.60
C TYR A 105 -13.22 -9.22 -25.79
N GLU A 106 -12.23 -10.10 -25.62
CA GLU A 106 -11.87 -11.06 -26.67
C GLU A 106 -13.00 -12.06 -26.97
N GLU A 107 -13.69 -12.56 -25.94
CA GLU A 107 -14.81 -13.50 -26.08
C GLU A 107 -16.01 -12.86 -26.79
N SER A 108 -16.35 -11.60 -26.49
CA SER A 108 -17.43 -10.89 -27.20
C SER A 108 -17.06 -10.61 -28.66
N HIS A 109 -15.83 -10.22 -28.95
CA HIS A 109 -15.40 -9.91 -30.31
C HIS A 109 -15.41 -11.15 -31.22
N LYS A 110 -14.95 -12.30 -30.71
CA LYS A 110 -15.00 -13.59 -31.44
C LYS A 110 -16.42 -14.10 -31.69
N ALA A 111 -17.40 -13.67 -30.89
CA ALA A 111 -18.81 -14.04 -31.08
C ALA A 111 -19.48 -13.20 -32.18
N ASP A 112 -19.12 -11.92 -32.31
CA ASP A 112 -19.60 -11.03 -33.38
C ASP A 112 -18.99 -11.38 -34.76
N GLU A 113 -17.74 -11.85 -34.81
CA GLU A 113 -17.08 -12.24 -36.07
C GLU A 113 -17.60 -13.58 -36.64
N LYS A 114 -18.37 -14.34 -35.85
CA LYS A 114 -18.88 -15.68 -36.21
C LYS A 114 -20.34 -15.68 -36.68
N ASN A 115 -21.02 -14.52 -36.65
CA ASN A 115 -22.37 -14.30 -37.19
C ASN A 115 -22.31 -13.58 -38.54
#